data_AF-A0A087SUA3-F1
#
_entry.id   AF-A0A087SUA3-F1
#
_cell.length_a   1.000
_cell.length_b   1.000
_cell.length_c   1.000
_cell.angle_alpha   90.00
_cell.angle_beta   90.00
_cell.angle_gamma   90.00
#
_symmetry.space_group_name_H-M   'P 1'
#
loop_
_entity.id
_entity.type
_entity.pdbx_description
1 polymer ?
#
loop_
_entity_poly.entity_id
_entity_poly.type
_entity_poly.pdbx_seq_one_letter_code
_entity_poly.pdbx_strand_id
1 'polypeptide(L)'
;MANILRQGLGVARTALQYQQRRFAGNLPVKPNKFVEEWATRRELIEQEFKWDRKTMTQVLTFGLLVPYAIYSVTVMEYEHADDFAKRPKREVWGGSDA
;
A
#
# COMPACT_ATOMS: atom_id res chain seq x y z
N MET A 1 23.87 5.02 -61.62
CA MET A 1 24.26 5.32 -60.23
C MET A 1 23.17 6.18 -59.55
N ALA A 2 22.03 5.60 -59.19
CA ALA A 2 20.95 6.35 -58.53
C ALA A 2 20.07 5.40 -57.69
N ASN A 3 20.50 5.05 -56.46
CA ASN A 3 19.61 4.40 -55.49
C ASN A 3 20.12 4.36 -54.03
N ILE A 4 20.67 5.46 -53.49
CA ILE A 4 21.20 5.49 -52.11
C ILE A 4 20.58 6.62 -51.26
N LEU A 5 19.35 7.07 -51.54
CA LEU A 5 18.73 8.18 -50.79
C LEU A 5 17.30 7.92 -50.29
N ARG A 6 16.97 6.68 -49.86
CA ARG A 6 15.59 6.36 -49.41
C ARG A 6 15.41 5.63 -48.09
N GLN A 7 16.43 5.54 -47.21
CA GLN A 7 16.31 4.75 -45.97
C GLN A 7 16.40 5.54 -44.64
N GLY A 8 16.50 6.87 -44.66
CA GLY A 8 16.74 7.65 -43.43
C GLY A 8 15.52 8.15 -42.63
N LEU A 9 14.28 7.99 -43.11
CA LEU A 9 13.13 8.77 -42.60
C LEU A 9 12.17 8.03 -41.64
N GLY A 10 12.44 6.76 -41.30
CA GLY A 10 11.50 5.92 -40.52
C GLY A 10 11.62 6.01 -39.00
N VAL A 11 12.77 6.40 -38.46
CA VAL A 11 13.08 6.22 -37.01
C VAL A 11 12.72 7.46 -36.17
N ALA A 12 12.52 8.63 -36.79
CA ALA A 12 12.28 9.88 -36.08
C ALA A 12 10.83 10.09 -35.61
N ARG A 13 9.87 9.25 -36.03
CA ARG A 13 8.43 9.47 -35.74
C ARG A 13 7.95 8.87 -34.41
N THR A 14 8.66 7.88 -33.85
CA THR A 14 8.27 7.20 -32.61
C THR A 14 8.57 8.02 -31.35
N ALA A 15 9.56 8.92 -31.38
CA ALA A 15 9.92 9.74 -30.22
C ALA A 15 8.93 10.89 -29.92
N LEU A 16 8.09 11.28 -30.89
CA LEU A 16 7.14 12.39 -30.74
C LEU A 16 5.79 11.99 -30.12
N GLN A 17 5.52 10.69 -29.94
CA GLN A 17 4.18 10.21 -29.57
C GLN A 17 3.92 10.14 -28.06
N TYR A 18 4.92 10.37 -27.21
CA TYR A 18 4.73 10.39 -25.75
C TYR A 18 4.65 11.80 -25.18
N GLN A 19 4.08 12.75 -25.92
CA GLN A 19 3.59 13.99 -25.31
C GLN A 19 2.28 13.66 -24.60
N GLN A 20 2.40 13.01 -23.43
CA GLN A 20 1.31 12.65 -22.54
C GLN A 20 0.53 13.94 -22.24
N ARG A 21 -0.63 14.12 -22.87
CA ARG A 21 -1.51 15.27 -22.63
C ARG A 21 -1.99 15.19 -21.19
N ARG A 22 -1.32 15.93 -20.31
CA ARG A 22 -1.68 16.07 -18.91
C ARG A 22 -3.01 16.82 -18.83
N PHE A 23 -4.07 16.14 -18.41
CA PHE A 23 -5.30 16.79 -17.98
C PHE A 23 -5.32 16.87 -16.46
N ALA A 24 -5.78 18.03 -15.97
CA ALA A 24 -5.73 18.53 -14.59
C ALA A 24 -4.30 18.86 -14.07
N GLY A 25 -4.00 20.17 -14.00
CA GLY A 25 -2.77 20.69 -13.39
C GLY A 25 -1.62 20.90 -14.38
N ASN A 26 -1.69 21.95 -15.20
CA ASN A 26 -0.55 22.49 -15.95
C ASN A 26 0.46 23.17 -15.00
N LEU A 27 0.84 22.45 -13.95
CA LEU A 27 1.85 22.86 -12.98
C LEU A 27 3.21 22.80 -13.69
N PRO A 28 4.08 23.81 -13.49
CA PRO A 28 5.40 23.88 -14.14
C PRO A 28 6.39 22.87 -13.51
N VAL A 29 6.02 21.59 -13.49
CA VAL A 29 6.81 20.51 -12.90
C VAL A 29 7.16 19.51 -13.98
N LYS A 30 8.45 19.24 -14.13
CA LYS A 30 8.98 18.29 -15.11
C LYS A 30 8.55 16.86 -14.72
N PRO A 31 7.83 16.12 -15.59
CA PRO A 31 7.55 14.70 -15.37
C PRO A 31 8.85 13.91 -15.18
N ASN A 32 8.88 13.04 -14.17
CA ASN A 32 9.88 11.98 -14.11
C ASN A 32 9.18 10.63 -14.27
N LYS A 33 9.42 9.96 -15.40
CA LYS A 33 8.80 8.66 -15.74
C LYS A 33 8.87 7.67 -14.57
N PHE A 34 10.01 7.55 -13.90
CA PHE A 34 10.19 6.58 -12.83
C PHE A 34 9.36 6.91 -11.58
N VAL A 35 9.18 8.21 -11.30
CA VAL A 35 8.37 8.67 -10.17
C VAL A 35 6.89 8.48 -10.46
N GLU A 36 6.45 8.83 -11.67
CA GLU A 36 5.05 8.67 -12.09
C GLU A 36 4.66 7.18 -12.12
N GLU A 37 5.52 6.30 -12.64
CA GLU A 37 5.28 4.85 -12.65
C GLU A 37 5.25 4.26 -11.23
N TRP A 38 6.18 4.67 -10.37
CA TRP A 38 6.20 4.24 -8.97
C TRP A 38 4.93 4.70 -8.22
N ALA A 39 4.50 5.95 -8.41
CA ALA A 39 3.28 6.47 -7.80
C ALA A 39 2.05 5.71 -8.30
N THR A 40 1.95 5.53 -9.62
CA THR A 40 0.83 4.79 -10.25
C THR A 40 0.71 3.37 -9.70
N ARG A 41 1.83 2.64 -9.53
CA ARG A 41 1.81 1.28 -8.97
C ARG A 41 1.31 1.22 -7.53
N ARG A 42 1.58 2.26 -6.73
CA ARG A 42 1.09 2.32 -5.34
C ARG A 42 -0.40 2.57 -5.29
N GLU A 43 -0.91 3.41 -6.19
CA GLU A 43 -2.35 3.68 -6.30
C GLU A 43 -3.12 2.47 -6.83
N LEU A 44 -2.49 1.60 -7.63
CA LEU A 44 -3.11 0.42 -8.22
C LEU A 44 -2.62 -0.90 -7.61
N ILE A 45 -2.16 -0.88 -6.36
CA ILE A 45 -1.55 -2.05 -5.72
C ILE A 45 -2.52 -3.24 -5.62
N GLU A 46 -3.83 -3.00 -5.63
CA GLU A 46 -4.83 -4.07 -5.59
C GLU A 46 -4.82 -4.93 -6.86
N GLN A 47 -4.38 -4.39 -8.00
CA GLN A 47 -4.29 -5.13 -9.26
C GLN A 47 -3.10 -6.11 -9.27
N GLU A 48 -2.04 -5.80 -8.55
CA GLU A 48 -0.84 -6.62 -8.46
C GLU A 48 -0.84 -7.58 -7.26
N PHE A 49 -1.73 -7.36 -6.27
CA PHE A 49 -1.81 -8.16 -5.06
C PHE A 49 -2.17 -9.63 -5.33
N LYS A 50 -1.48 -10.54 -4.65
CA LYS A 50 -1.73 -11.98 -4.73
C LYS A 50 -1.72 -12.62 -3.35
N TRP A 51 -2.64 -13.56 -3.14
CA TRP A 51 -2.62 -14.43 -1.98
C TRP A 51 -1.56 -15.52 -2.18
N ASP A 52 -0.43 -15.35 -1.50
CA ASP A 52 0.61 -16.36 -1.39
C ASP A 52 0.90 -16.63 0.09
N ARG A 53 1.84 -17.54 0.36
CA ARG A 53 2.20 -17.86 1.76
C ARG A 53 2.76 -16.64 2.51
N LYS A 54 3.46 -15.74 1.82
CA LYS A 54 4.10 -14.57 2.43
C LYS A 54 3.05 -13.50 2.77
N THR A 55 2.21 -13.11 1.81
CA THR A 55 1.15 -12.12 2.01
C THR A 55 0.12 -12.62 3.02
N MET A 56 -0.24 -13.91 2.97
CA MET A 56 -1.11 -14.51 3.98
C MET A 56 -0.50 -14.44 5.38
N THR A 57 0.79 -14.79 5.53
CA THR A 57 1.48 -14.69 6.83
C THR A 57 1.51 -13.26 7.34
N GLN A 58 1.77 -12.28 6.47
CA GLN A 58 1.79 -10.86 6.84
C GLN A 58 0.40 -10.38 7.29
N VAL A 59 -0.65 -10.70 6.52
CA VAL A 59 -2.03 -10.32 6.85
C VAL A 59 -2.46 -10.95 8.17
N LEU A 60 -2.20 -12.23 8.40
CA LEU A 60 -2.56 -12.90 9.65
C LEU A 60 -1.76 -12.35 10.85
N THR A 61 -0.46 -12.07 10.66
CA THR A 61 0.38 -11.56 11.73
C THR A 61 -0.05 -10.15 12.14
N PHE A 62 -0.17 -9.24 11.19
CA PHE A 62 -0.46 -7.83 11.49
C PHE A 62 -1.96 -7.52 11.61
N GLY A 63 -2.82 -8.30 10.95
CA GLY A 63 -4.26 -8.14 11.00
C GLY A 63 -4.94 -8.84 12.18
N LEU A 64 -4.34 -9.92 12.71
CA LEU A 64 -4.94 -10.68 13.81
C LEU A 64 -4.00 -10.83 15.00
N LEU A 65 -2.82 -11.43 14.80
CA LEU A 65 -1.93 -11.80 15.90
C LEU A 65 -1.49 -10.60 16.72
N VAL A 66 -0.99 -9.54 16.06
CA VAL A 66 -0.51 -8.34 16.74
C VAL A 66 -1.63 -7.63 17.51
N PRO A 67 -2.80 -7.31 16.92
CA PRO A 67 -3.91 -6.72 17.67
C PRO A 67 -4.37 -7.58 18.84
N TYR A 68 -4.47 -8.90 18.65
CA TYR A 68 -4.85 -9.83 19.72
C TYR A 68 -3.83 -9.80 20.87
N ALA A 69 -2.54 -9.87 20.56
CA ALA A 69 -1.49 -9.83 21.57
C ALA A 69 -1.50 -8.51 22.36
N ILE A 70 -1.67 -7.37 21.68
CA ILE A 70 -1.80 -6.06 22.34
C ILE A 70 -2.99 -6.09 23.29
N TYR A 71 -4.16 -6.52 22.82
CA TYR A 71 -5.35 -6.63 23.65
C TYR A 71 -5.11 -7.50 24.87
N SER A 72 -4.57 -8.71 24.70
CA SER A 72 -4.30 -9.63 25.81
C SER A 72 -3.34 -9.06 26.84
N VAL A 73 -2.26 -8.39 26.41
CA VAL A 73 -1.31 -7.74 27.32
C VAL A 73 -1.98 -6.60 28.09
N THR A 74 -2.73 -5.75 27.39
CA THR A 74 -3.45 -4.64 28.01
C THR A 74 -4.46 -5.13 29.05
N VAL A 75 -5.24 -6.16 28.75
CA VAL A 75 -6.18 -6.76 29.71
C VAL A 75 -5.45 -7.31 30.93
N MET A 76 -4.36 -8.06 30.72
CA MET A 76 -3.54 -8.59 31.80
C MET A 76 -2.99 -7.48 32.71
N GLU A 77 -2.54 -6.36 32.14
CA GLU A 77 -2.08 -5.21 32.92
C GLU A 77 -3.20 -4.58 33.76
N TYR A 78 -4.40 -4.43 33.19
CA TYR A 78 -5.55 -3.91 33.93
C TYR A 78 -5.98 -4.84 35.07
N GLU A 79 -6.03 -6.15 34.82
CA GLU A 79 -6.35 -7.12 35.88
C GLU A 79 -5.33 -7.09 37.01
N HIS A 80 -4.03 -7.01 36.68
CA HIS A 80 -2.99 -6.92 37.70
C HIS A 80 -3.10 -5.62 38.51
N ALA A 81 -3.41 -4.50 37.86
CA ALA A 81 -3.64 -3.23 38.55
C ALA A 81 -4.86 -3.28 39.48
N ASP A 82 -5.95 -3.94 39.07
CA ASP A 82 -7.16 -4.10 39.87
C ASP A 82 -6.93 -5.07 41.05
N ASP A 83 -6.19 -6.17 40.84
CA ASP A 83 -5.80 -7.11 41.90
C ASP A 83 -4.94 -6.41 42.97
N PHE A 84 -3.98 -5.57 42.54
CA PHE A 84 -3.18 -4.74 43.45
C PHE A 84 -4.04 -3.75 44.24
N ALA A 85 -5.03 -3.14 43.58
CA ALA A 85 -5.96 -2.19 44.18
C ALA A 85 -7.13 -2.85 44.94
N LYS A 86 -7.22 -4.19 44.97
CA LYS A 86 -8.32 -4.99 45.55
C LYS A 86 -9.70 -4.60 44.99
N ARG A 87 -9.77 -4.26 43.71
CA ARG A 87 -11.02 -3.94 43.01
C ARG A 87 -11.64 -5.22 42.45
N PRO A 88 -12.98 -5.26 42.28
CA PRO A 88 -13.61 -6.38 41.58
C PRO A 88 -13.14 -6.43 40.13
N LYS A 89 -12.82 -7.63 39.63
CA LYS A 89 -12.45 -7.84 38.23
C LYS A 89 -13.58 -7.39 37.32
N ARG A 90 -13.23 -6.66 36.26
CA ARG A 90 -14.18 -6.13 35.28
C ARG A 90 -14.10 -6.94 34.01
N GLU A 91 -15.24 -7.25 33.42
CA GLU A 91 -15.26 -7.85 32.10
C GLU A 91 -14.96 -6.80 31.04
N VAL A 92 -13.90 -7.04 30.27
CA VAL A 92 -13.33 -6.09 29.31
C VAL A 92 -13.77 -6.35 27.87
N TRP A 93 -14.39 -7.50 27.59
CA TRP A 93 -14.88 -7.86 26.27
C TRP A 93 -16.18 -8.65 26.32
N GLY A 94 -17.22 -8.14 25.67
CA GLY A 94 -18.47 -8.88 25.44
C GLY A 94 -19.35 -9.11 26.66
N GLY A 95 -19.29 -8.23 27.67
CA GLY A 95 -19.97 -8.44 28.94
C GLY A 95 -21.47 -8.71 28.84
N SER A 96 -21.92 -9.78 29.51
CA SER A 96 -23.30 -10.26 29.54
C SER A 96 -24.23 -9.52 30.50
N ASP A 97 -23.81 -8.36 31.02
CA ASP A 97 -24.57 -7.58 31.99
C ASP A 97 -25.31 -6.41 31.31
N ALA A 98 -26.21 -6.74 30.38
CA ALA A 98 -27.31 -5.88 29.94
C ALA A 98 -28.59 -6.24 30.71
#